data_AF-A0A1E4RTC1-F1
#
_entry.id   AF-A0A1E4RTC1-F1
#
_cell.length_a   1.000
_cell.length_b   1.000
_cell.length_c   1.000
_cell.angle_alpha   90.00
_cell.angle_beta   90.00
_cell.angle_gamma   90.00
#
_symmetry.space_group_name_H-M   'P 1'
#
loop_
_entity.id
_entity.type
_entity.pdbx_description
1 polymer ?
#
loop_
_entity_poly.entity_id
_entity_poly.type
_entity_poly.pdbx_seq_one_letter_code
_entity_poly.pdbx_strand_id
1 'polypeptide(L)'
;MAPRFSQQSKRNKTQNKTRTVESEVFTDSKARNQLENQPNLTPKSKVKKLSKAAVKKQNAKARLYGAKSGKEYKESELSIPNLNKAIIPGVKATKGKKGKKFIEDNDSLTLNRLVKSINDKYDQVNESKLEKSRRLEELRDLKRQEIERKEQQKVNKLEDKKSELRSKASLARSVRRKNAKAARKDEPTDEKPKKKSVSFA
;
A
#
# COMPACT_ATOMS: atom_id res chain seq x y z
N MET A 1 2.81 -15.95 22.70
CA MET A 1 2.82 -15.34 21.34
C MET A 1 3.24 -13.88 21.48
N ALA A 2 4.42 -13.49 20.98
CA ALA A 2 4.98 -12.15 21.21
C ALA A 2 4.24 -11.07 20.41
N PRO A 3 3.96 -9.87 20.98
CA PRO A 3 3.22 -8.83 20.27
C PRO A 3 4.06 -8.22 19.14
N ARG A 4 3.50 -8.24 17.93
CA ARG A 4 4.09 -7.61 16.73
C ARG A 4 3.90 -6.10 16.81
N PHE A 5 4.93 -5.38 17.25
CA PHE A 5 4.96 -3.92 17.22
C PHE A 5 4.93 -3.42 15.75
N SER A 6 4.00 -2.51 15.45
CA SER A 6 3.86 -1.87 14.14
C SER A 6 5.10 -1.03 13.79
N GLN A 7 5.45 -0.95 12.50
CA GLN A 7 6.64 -0.23 12.05
C GLN A 7 6.66 1.26 12.46
N GLN A 8 5.50 1.85 12.77
CA GLN A 8 5.39 3.19 13.33
C GLN A 8 6.12 3.36 14.67
N SER A 9 6.10 2.37 15.58
CA SER A 9 6.72 2.53 16.90
C SER A 9 8.26 2.55 16.84
N LYS A 10 8.84 1.97 15.78
CA LYS A 10 10.28 1.99 15.53
C LYS A 10 10.78 3.33 14.98
N ARG A 11 9.92 4.17 14.38
CA ARG A 11 10.31 5.49 13.83
C ARG A 11 10.46 6.59 14.87
N ASN A 12 9.73 6.52 15.99
CA ASN A 12 9.79 7.57 17.00
C ASN A 12 11.15 7.61 17.74
N LYS A 13 11.88 6.49 17.80
CA LYS A 13 13.22 6.45 18.40
C LYS A 13 14.32 7.08 17.52
N THR A 14 14.04 7.29 16.23
CA THR A 14 14.99 7.82 15.24
C THR A 14 14.77 9.28 14.86
N GLN A 15 13.69 9.91 15.33
CA GLN A 15 13.36 11.30 14.96
C GLN A 15 14.18 12.35 15.73
N ASN A 16 14.64 12.03 16.94
CA ASN A 16 15.53 12.89 17.71
C ASN A 16 16.96 12.35 17.67
N LYS A 17 17.63 12.44 16.51
CA LYS A 17 19.08 12.30 16.49
C LYS A 17 19.66 13.59 17.08
N THR A 18 20.33 13.50 18.22
CA THR A 18 21.34 14.49 18.59
C THR A 18 22.30 14.61 17.41
N ARG A 19 22.60 15.83 16.94
CA ARG A 19 23.62 16.03 15.89
C ARG A 19 24.93 15.48 16.45
N THR A 20 25.34 14.30 16.02
CA THR A 20 26.70 13.81 16.26
C THR A 20 27.60 14.59 15.31
N VAL A 21 28.61 15.27 15.86
CA VAL A 21 29.64 15.94 15.07
C VAL A 21 30.56 14.84 14.55
N GLU A 22 30.13 14.15 13.51
CA GLU A 22 30.95 13.20 12.78
C GLU A 22 31.69 13.96 11.68
N SER A 23 32.99 13.72 11.53
CA SER A 23 33.80 14.41 10.52
C SER A 23 33.30 14.08 9.12
N GLU A 24 33.19 15.11 8.28
CA GLU A 24 32.70 15.03 6.88
C GLU A 24 33.47 14.01 6.02
N VAL A 25 34.72 13.73 6.41
CA VAL A 25 35.62 12.72 5.82
C VAL A 25 35.01 11.31 5.80
N PHE A 26 34.20 10.93 6.80
CA PHE A 26 33.63 9.59 6.89
C PHE A 26 32.19 9.49 6.36
N THR A 27 31.49 10.62 6.26
CA THR A 27 30.08 10.68 5.85
C THR A 27 29.92 10.99 4.36
N ASP A 28 30.78 11.84 3.79
CA ASP A 28 30.75 12.15 2.37
C ASP A 28 31.50 11.08 1.56
N SER A 29 30.75 10.39 0.70
CA SER A 29 31.29 9.42 -0.26
C SER A 29 32.37 10.00 -1.18
N LYS A 30 32.32 11.30 -1.48
CA LYS A 30 33.33 11.97 -2.32
C LYS A 30 34.61 12.24 -1.53
N ALA A 31 34.50 12.76 -0.31
CA ALA A 31 35.64 13.02 0.57
C ALA A 31 36.35 11.71 0.98
N ARG A 32 35.59 10.64 1.24
CA ARG A 32 36.14 9.32 1.55
C ARG A 32 37.08 8.83 0.43
N ASN A 33 36.70 9.01 -0.84
CA ASN A 33 37.51 8.58 -1.98
C ASN A 33 38.82 9.38 -2.18
N GLN A 34 39.02 10.49 -1.47
CA GLN A 34 40.23 11.32 -1.53
C GLN A 34 41.26 10.95 -0.46
N LEU A 35 40.94 10.05 0.47
CA LEU A 35 41.89 9.60 1.49
C LEU A 35 42.99 8.72 0.86
N GLU A 36 44.23 9.00 1.21
CA GLU A 36 45.42 8.26 0.71
C GLU A 36 45.40 6.78 1.10
N ASN A 37 44.71 6.42 2.18
CA ASN A 37 44.65 5.06 2.73
C ASN A 37 43.34 4.33 2.36
N GLN A 38 42.86 4.48 1.12
CA GLN A 38 41.75 3.66 0.62
C GLN A 38 42.25 2.29 0.17
N PRO A 39 41.62 1.18 0.59
CA PRO A 39 41.94 -0.13 0.05
C PRO A 39 41.59 -0.15 -1.44
N ASN A 40 42.51 -0.60 -2.29
CA ASN A 40 42.29 -0.71 -3.74
C ASN A 40 41.05 -1.58 -4.04
N LEU A 41 39.91 -0.95 -4.34
CA LEU A 41 38.69 -1.67 -4.68
C LEU A 41 38.90 -2.35 -6.04
N THR A 42 38.89 -3.68 -6.05
CA THR A 42 38.92 -4.48 -7.27
C THR A 42 37.80 -4.04 -8.23
N PRO A 43 38.04 -3.98 -9.55
CA PRO A 43 37.05 -3.52 -10.51
C PRO A 43 35.78 -4.37 -10.45
N LYS A 44 34.62 -3.70 -10.54
CA LYS A 44 33.31 -4.38 -10.55
C LYS A 44 33.23 -5.32 -11.76
N SER A 45 32.69 -6.53 -11.56
CA SER A 45 32.59 -7.52 -12.63
C SER A 45 31.74 -7.03 -13.81
N LYS A 46 32.22 -7.24 -15.04
CA LYS A 46 31.52 -6.87 -16.29
C LYS A 46 30.15 -7.54 -16.42
N VAL A 47 30.00 -8.73 -15.86
CA VAL A 47 28.74 -9.49 -15.85
C VAL A 47 28.09 -9.40 -14.47
N LYS A 48 26.78 -9.14 -14.45
CA LYS A 48 25.98 -9.16 -13.23
C LYS A 48 25.81 -10.60 -12.76
N LYS A 49 26.33 -10.92 -11.57
CA LYS A 49 26.09 -12.21 -10.91
C LYS A 49 24.63 -12.29 -10.48
N LEU A 50 24.01 -13.46 -10.64
CA LEU A 50 22.67 -13.74 -10.15
C LEU A 50 22.59 -13.56 -8.63
N SER A 51 21.46 -13.09 -8.12
CA SER A 51 21.24 -12.96 -6.68
C SER A 51 21.17 -14.34 -6.00
N LYS A 52 21.52 -14.43 -4.72
CA LYS A 52 21.48 -15.69 -3.95
C LYS A 52 20.08 -16.34 -3.97
N ALA A 53 19.03 -15.52 -3.99
CA ALA A 53 17.65 -16.01 -4.13
C ALA A 53 17.37 -16.61 -5.52
N ALA A 54 17.88 -15.99 -6.59
CA ALA A 54 17.74 -16.50 -7.94
C ALA A 54 18.49 -17.83 -8.12
N VAL A 55 19.72 -17.94 -7.58
CA VAL A 55 20.51 -19.18 -7.60
C VAL A 55 19.79 -20.28 -6.80
N LYS A 56 19.23 -19.97 -5.62
CA LYS A 56 18.46 -20.94 -4.82
C LYS A 56 17.24 -21.47 -5.58
N LYS A 57 16.51 -20.59 -6.28
CA LYS A 57 15.36 -21.00 -7.12
C LYS A 57 15.80 -21.88 -8.29
N GLN A 58 16.88 -21.52 -8.97
CA GLN A 58 17.43 -22.32 -10.08
C GLN A 58 17.84 -23.72 -9.60
N ASN A 59 18.55 -23.80 -8.47
CA ASN A 59 18.96 -25.08 -7.89
C ASN A 59 17.78 -25.93 -7.40
N ALA A 60 16.76 -25.30 -6.80
CA ALA A 60 15.53 -26.01 -6.42
C ALA A 60 14.81 -26.58 -7.65
N LYS A 61 14.72 -25.80 -8.74
CA LYS A 61 14.13 -26.25 -10.00
C LYS A 61 14.93 -27.40 -10.64
N ALA A 62 16.26 -27.31 -10.61
CA ALA A 62 17.14 -28.37 -11.13
C ALA A 62 17.05 -29.66 -10.31
N ARG A 63 16.85 -29.58 -8.99
CA ARG A 63 16.63 -30.76 -8.13
C ARG A 63 15.27 -31.41 -8.38
N LEU A 64 14.23 -30.60 -8.59
CA LEU A 64 12.85 -31.08 -8.75
C LEU A 64 12.61 -31.70 -10.14
N TYR A 65 13.13 -31.09 -11.20
CA TYR A 65 12.85 -31.46 -12.59
C TYR A 65 14.07 -31.99 -13.35
N GLY A 66 15.22 -32.15 -12.68
CA GLY A 66 16.49 -32.44 -13.33
C GLY A 66 17.12 -31.20 -13.97
N ALA A 67 18.42 -31.30 -14.29
CA ALA A 67 19.08 -30.28 -15.10
C ALA A 67 18.49 -30.35 -16.52
N LYS A 68 17.86 -29.28 -16.99
CA LYS A 68 17.44 -29.17 -18.39
C LYS A 68 18.69 -29.12 -19.28
N SER A 69 19.08 -30.25 -19.85
CA SER A 69 20.11 -30.34 -20.88
C SER A 69 19.47 -30.05 -22.25
N GLY A 70 19.45 -28.78 -22.64
CA GLY A 70 19.00 -28.39 -23.96
C GLY A 70 18.94 -26.87 -24.10
N LYS A 71 19.46 -26.35 -25.20
CA LYS A 71 19.16 -24.98 -25.63
C LYS A 71 17.74 -25.04 -26.22
N GLU A 72 16.76 -24.53 -25.48
CA GLU A 72 15.41 -24.30 -26.02
C GLU A 72 15.54 -23.18 -27.06
N TYR A 73 15.72 -23.54 -28.33
CA TYR A 73 15.83 -22.56 -29.39
C TYR A 73 14.46 -21.98 -29.72
N LYS A 74 14.41 -20.66 -29.88
CA LYS A 74 13.22 -20.00 -30.41
C LYS A 74 13.19 -20.10 -31.93
N GLU A 75 12.01 -20.02 -32.53
CA GLU A 75 11.83 -19.98 -33.99
C GLU A 75 12.68 -18.90 -34.68
N SER A 76 13.03 -17.82 -33.97
CA SER A 76 13.91 -16.76 -34.47
C SER A 76 15.40 -17.13 -34.49
N GLU A 77 15.80 -18.12 -33.69
CA GLU A 77 17.19 -18.58 -33.57
C GLU A 77 17.49 -19.74 -34.53
N LEU A 78 16.46 -20.48 -34.92
CA LEU A 78 16.53 -21.34 -36.10
C LEU A 78 16.31 -20.43 -37.31
N SER A 79 17.23 -20.42 -38.25
CA SER A 79 17.17 -19.63 -39.48
C SER A 79 16.08 -20.15 -40.45
N ILE A 80 14.87 -20.33 -39.95
CA ILE A 80 13.71 -20.80 -40.70
C ILE A 80 13.05 -19.56 -41.34
N PRO A 81 12.79 -19.59 -42.65
CA PRO A 81 12.10 -18.50 -43.32
C PRO A 81 10.67 -18.35 -42.77
N ASN A 82 10.28 -17.11 -42.48
CA ASN A 82 8.93 -16.80 -42.05
C ASN A 82 7.97 -16.94 -43.24
N LEU A 83 7.04 -17.89 -43.16
CA LEU A 83 5.97 -18.04 -44.15
C LEU A 83 4.95 -16.90 -44.04
N ASN A 84 4.30 -16.59 -45.17
CA ASN A 84 3.20 -15.63 -45.23
C ASN A 84 2.04 -16.12 -44.37
N LYS A 85 1.67 -15.34 -43.34
CA LYS A 85 0.54 -15.65 -42.45
C LYS A 85 -0.72 -14.99 -42.99
N ALA A 86 -1.85 -15.69 -42.90
CA ALA A 86 -3.15 -15.10 -43.21
C ALA A 86 -3.41 -13.90 -42.28
N ILE A 87 -3.70 -12.74 -42.87
CA ILE A 87 -4.14 -11.56 -42.12
C ILE A 87 -5.56 -11.86 -41.66
N ILE A 88 -5.76 -12.12 -40.37
CA ILE A 88 -7.11 -12.26 -39.80
C ILE A 88 -7.79 -10.88 -39.93
N PRO A 89 -8.85 -10.73 -40.75
CA PRO A 89 -9.55 -9.46 -40.87
C PRO A 89 -10.28 -9.17 -39.55
N GLY A 90 -9.81 -8.14 -38.84
CA GLY A 90 -10.40 -7.72 -37.58
C GLY A 90 -9.69 -6.48 -37.04
N VAL A 91 -10.46 -5.59 -36.38
CA VAL A 91 -9.90 -4.44 -35.67
C VAL A 91 -9.00 -4.97 -34.56
N LYS A 92 -7.68 -4.75 -34.66
CA LYS A 92 -6.77 -5.00 -33.54
C LYS A 92 -7.25 -4.18 -32.35
N ALA A 93 -7.86 -4.83 -31.36
CA ALA A 93 -8.27 -4.19 -30.12
C ALA A 93 -7.05 -3.46 -29.55
N THR A 94 -7.08 -2.12 -29.59
CA THR A 94 -5.98 -1.32 -29.10
C THR A 94 -5.88 -1.57 -27.60
N LYS A 95 -4.75 -2.13 -27.17
CA LYS A 95 -4.49 -2.28 -25.73
C LYS A 95 -4.39 -0.85 -25.17
N GLY A 96 -5.30 -0.49 -24.27
CA GLY A 96 -5.32 0.81 -23.62
C GLY A 96 -3.98 1.17 -22.97
N LYS A 97 -3.74 2.46 -22.71
CA LYS A 97 -2.48 2.94 -22.11
C LYS A 97 -2.20 2.21 -20.78
N LYS A 98 -1.11 1.45 -20.72
CA LYS A 98 -0.67 0.70 -19.53
C LYS A 98 -0.59 1.63 -18.31
N GLY A 99 -1.44 1.38 -17.32
CA GLY A 99 -1.46 2.12 -16.05
C GLY A 99 -2.60 3.12 -15.85
N LYS A 100 -3.41 3.42 -16.87
CA LYS A 100 -4.65 4.21 -16.68
C LYS A 100 -5.81 3.27 -16.38
N LYS A 101 -6.30 3.27 -15.13
CA LYS A 101 -7.53 2.58 -14.72
C LYS A 101 -8.65 3.60 -14.61
N PHE A 102 -9.70 3.43 -15.41
CA PHE A 102 -10.86 4.34 -15.40
C PHE A 102 -11.84 4.02 -14.27
N ILE A 103 -11.85 2.76 -13.83
CA ILE A 103 -12.68 2.23 -12.75
C ILE A 103 -11.77 1.32 -11.93
N GLU A 104 -11.96 1.27 -10.61
CA GLU A 104 -11.25 0.30 -9.77
C GLU A 104 -11.74 -1.12 -10.07
N ASP A 105 -10.83 -2.09 -10.07
CA ASP A 105 -11.16 -3.49 -10.44
C ASP A 105 -12.27 -4.11 -9.56
N ASN A 106 -12.51 -3.55 -8.37
CA ASN A 106 -13.52 -4.00 -7.41
C ASN A 106 -14.87 -3.25 -7.54
N ASP A 107 -14.95 -2.22 -8.38
CA ASP A 107 -16.13 -1.35 -8.44
C ASP A 107 -17.11 -1.78 -9.53
N SER A 108 -17.59 -3.03 -9.42
CA SER A 108 -18.49 -3.69 -10.38
C SER A 108 -19.79 -2.92 -10.62
N LEU A 109 -20.32 -2.25 -9.60
CA LEU A 109 -21.53 -1.42 -9.69
C LEU A 109 -21.36 -0.28 -10.70
N THR A 110 -20.27 0.48 -10.58
CA THR A 110 -20.02 1.63 -11.48
C THR A 110 -19.73 1.16 -12.91
N LEU A 111 -19.03 0.03 -13.06
CA LEU A 111 -18.77 -0.60 -14.35
C LEU A 111 -20.08 -1.03 -15.02
N ASN A 112 -20.95 -1.75 -14.31
CA ASN A 112 -22.23 -2.22 -14.84
C ASN A 112 -23.13 -1.06 -15.25
N ARG A 113 -23.20 0.00 -14.44
CA ARG A 113 -23.93 1.23 -14.80
C ARG A 113 -23.40 1.83 -16.10
N LEU A 114 -22.08 1.98 -16.22
CA LEU A 114 -21.44 2.58 -17.39
C LEU A 114 -21.69 1.75 -18.65
N VAL A 115 -21.46 0.43 -18.59
CA VAL A 115 -21.70 -0.48 -19.70
C VAL A 115 -23.16 -0.40 -20.17
N LYS A 116 -24.11 -0.50 -19.24
CA LYS A 116 -25.54 -0.36 -19.60
C LYS A 116 -25.83 1.00 -20.23
N SER A 117 -25.40 2.10 -19.61
CA SER A 117 -25.65 3.46 -20.14
C SER A 117 -25.06 3.70 -21.54
N ILE A 118 -23.91 3.07 -21.83
CA ILE A 118 -23.23 3.16 -23.12
C ILE A 118 -24.01 2.34 -24.15
N ASN A 119 -24.38 1.11 -23.80
CA ASN A 119 -25.19 0.26 -24.66
C ASN A 119 -26.55 0.93 -24.97
N ASP A 120 -27.20 1.58 -24.00
CA ASP A 120 -28.46 2.32 -24.22
C ASP A 120 -28.31 3.44 -25.24
N LYS A 121 -27.14 4.09 -25.29
CA LYS A 121 -26.89 5.24 -26.16
C LYS A 121 -26.58 4.81 -27.60
N TYR A 122 -25.83 3.74 -27.78
CA TYR A 122 -25.30 3.34 -29.08
C TYR A 122 -26.10 2.21 -29.75
N ASP A 123 -26.73 1.36 -28.97
CA ASP A 123 -27.39 0.16 -29.48
C ASP A 123 -28.85 0.49 -29.83
N GLN A 124 -29.15 0.58 -31.12
CA GLN A 124 -30.51 0.82 -31.64
C GLN A 124 -31.25 -0.51 -31.75
N VAL A 125 -31.69 -1.03 -30.60
CA VAL A 125 -32.45 -2.29 -30.52
C VAL A 125 -33.94 -1.99 -30.68
N ASN A 126 -34.62 -2.73 -31.56
CA ASN A 126 -36.08 -2.71 -31.65
C ASN A 126 -36.68 -3.49 -30.47
N GLU A 127 -36.87 -2.80 -29.35
CA GLU A 127 -37.41 -3.36 -28.10
C GLU A 127 -38.85 -2.91 -27.84
N SER A 128 -39.61 -3.74 -27.11
CA SER A 128 -40.97 -3.39 -26.69
C SER A 128 -40.96 -2.27 -25.65
N LYS A 129 -42.07 -1.52 -25.52
CA LYS A 129 -42.19 -0.42 -24.54
C LYS A 129 -41.92 -0.89 -23.09
N LEU A 130 -42.31 -2.12 -22.77
CA LEU A 130 -42.12 -2.72 -21.44
C LEU A 130 -40.64 -3.07 -21.16
N GLU A 131 -39.91 -3.55 -22.16
CA GLU A 131 -38.49 -3.84 -22.03
C GLU A 131 -37.68 -2.56 -21.85
N LYS A 132 -38.02 -1.52 -22.63
CA LYS A 132 -37.42 -0.19 -22.49
C LYS A 132 -37.61 0.40 -21.10
N SER A 133 -38.82 0.28 -20.53
CA SER A 133 -39.08 0.78 -19.18
C SER A 133 -38.27 0.02 -18.13
N ARG A 134 -38.17 -1.32 -18.23
CA ARG A 134 -37.38 -2.15 -17.32
C ARG A 134 -35.90 -1.78 -17.38
N ARG A 135 -35.36 -1.60 -18.59
CA ARG A 135 -33.96 -1.20 -18.81
C ARG A 135 -33.64 0.16 -18.18
N LEU A 136 -34.54 1.14 -18.33
CA LEU A 136 -34.39 2.45 -17.68
C LEU A 136 -34.53 2.38 -16.15
N GLU A 137 -35.39 1.51 -15.63
CA GLU A 137 -35.53 1.26 -14.19
C GLU A 137 -34.26 0.64 -13.61
N GLU A 138 -33.70 -0.38 -14.25
CA GLU A 138 -32.41 -0.96 -13.88
C GLU A 138 -31.29 0.08 -13.84
N LEU A 139 -31.27 1.00 -14.81
CA LEU A 139 -30.29 2.09 -14.85
C LEU A 139 -30.48 3.06 -13.67
N ARG A 140 -31.74 3.37 -13.31
CA ARG A 140 -32.06 4.23 -12.16
C ARG A 140 -31.65 3.57 -10.85
N ASP A 141 -31.89 2.28 -10.69
CA ASP A 141 -31.55 1.55 -9.48
C ASP A 141 -30.04 1.42 -9.29
N LEU A 142 -29.29 1.13 -10.36
CA LEU A 142 -27.82 1.16 -10.31
C LEU A 142 -27.29 2.55 -9.94
N LYS A 143 -27.93 3.62 -10.43
CA LYS A 143 -27.57 5.00 -10.09
C LYS A 143 -27.87 5.32 -8.62
N ARG A 144 -29.01 4.85 -8.08
CA ARG A 144 -29.37 5.00 -6.66
C ARG A 144 -28.35 4.30 -5.76
N GLN A 145 -28.02 3.04 -6.06
CA GLN A 145 -27.04 2.26 -5.29
C GLN A 145 -25.65 2.91 -5.28
N GLU A 146 -25.22 3.52 -6.40
CA GLU A 146 -23.94 4.25 -6.43
C GLU A 146 -23.96 5.50 -5.54
N ILE A 147 -25.07 6.25 -5.55
CA ILE A 147 -25.22 7.45 -4.72
C ILE A 147 -25.20 7.04 -3.25
N GLU A 148 -25.98 6.03 -2.87
CA GLU A 148 -26.03 5.49 -1.51
C GLU A 148 -24.65 5.03 -1.04
N ARG A 149 -23.90 4.29 -1.89
CA ARG A 149 -22.54 3.87 -1.56
C ARG A 149 -21.60 5.07 -1.36
N LYS A 150 -21.72 6.13 -2.16
CA LYS A 150 -20.92 7.35 -2.00
C LYS A 150 -21.28 8.11 -0.73
N GLU A 151 -22.56 8.16 -0.38
CA GLU A 151 -23.03 8.77 0.86
C GLU A 151 -22.53 8.00 2.08
N GLN A 152 -22.67 6.67 2.07
CA GLN A 152 -22.14 5.81 3.12
C GLN A 152 -20.62 5.96 3.29
N GLN A 153 -19.87 6.06 2.19
CA GLN A 153 -18.43 6.32 2.25
C GLN A 153 -18.10 7.67 2.90
N LYS A 154 -18.90 8.72 2.65
CA LYS A 154 -18.73 10.02 3.29
C LYS A 154 -19.04 9.94 4.79
N VAL A 155 -20.13 9.26 5.15
CA VAL A 155 -20.53 9.04 6.55
C VAL A 155 -19.44 8.27 7.29
N ASN A 156 -19.00 7.12 6.77
CA ASN A 156 -17.94 6.31 7.36
C ASN A 156 -16.66 7.11 7.60
N LYS A 157 -16.22 7.91 6.61
CA LYS A 157 -15.04 8.78 6.77
C LYS A 157 -15.19 9.78 7.92
N LEU A 158 -16.39 10.36 8.09
CA LEU A 158 -16.66 11.29 9.18
C LEU A 158 -16.71 10.58 10.54
N GLU A 159 -17.31 9.40 10.60
CA GLU A 159 -17.39 8.59 11.82
C GLU A 159 -16.03 8.07 12.26
N ASP A 160 -15.21 7.60 11.31
CA ASP A 160 -13.83 7.17 11.54
C ASP A 160 -13.00 8.33 12.11
N LYS A 161 -13.13 9.54 11.55
CA LYS A 161 -12.43 10.71 12.09
C LYS A 161 -12.92 11.11 13.47
N LYS A 162 -14.24 11.05 13.72
CA LYS A 162 -14.81 11.29 15.06
C LYS A 162 -14.29 10.25 16.06
N SER A 163 -14.22 8.97 15.70
CA SER A 163 -13.75 7.90 16.57
C SER A 163 -12.24 8.00 16.83
N GLU A 164 -11.43 8.36 15.82
CA GLU A 164 -10.01 8.69 15.97
C GLU A 164 -9.78 9.84 16.95
N LEU A 165 -10.58 10.92 16.86
CA LEU A 165 -10.46 12.05 17.78
C LEU A 165 -10.87 11.68 19.21
N ARG A 166 -11.99 10.95 19.37
CA ARG A 166 -12.45 10.47 20.68
C ARG A 166 -11.43 9.54 21.32
N SER A 167 -10.86 8.60 20.57
CA SER A 167 -9.85 7.67 21.06
C SER A 167 -8.55 8.38 21.46
N LYS A 168 -8.05 9.33 20.65
CA LYS A 168 -6.89 10.17 20.99
C LYS A 168 -7.13 10.98 22.27
N ALA A 169 -8.31 11.62 22.39
CA ALA A 169 -8.67 12.39 23.58
C ALA A 169 -8.83 11.51 24.83
N SER A 170 -9.37 10.30 24.69
CA SER A 170 -9.46 9.31 25.78
C SER A 170 -8.07 8.86 26.23
N LEU A 171 -7.19 8.52 25.28
CA LEU A 171 -5.82 8.12 25.56
C LEU A 171 -5.07 9.23 26.30
N ALA A 172 -5.15 10.48 25.81
CA ALA A 172 -4.50 11.63 26.46
C ALA A 172 -5.00 11.86 27.90
N ARG A 173 -6.31 11.74 28.14
CA ARG A 173 -6.88 11.81 29.50
C ARG A 173 -6.38 10.68 30.40
N SER A 174 -6.30 9.46 29.87
CA SER A 174 -5.80 8.30 30.63
C SER A 174 -4.33 8.47 31.01
N VAL A 175 -3.49 8.99 30.10
CA VAL A 175 -2.08 9.29 30.35
C VAL A 175 -1.94 10.38 31.40
N ARG A 176 -2.69 11.49 31.27
CA ARG A 176 -2.69 12.56 32.28
C ARG A 176 -3.06 12.03 33.68
N ARG A 177 -4.08 11.18 33.77
CA ARG A 177 -4.51 10.58 35.05
C ARG A 177 -3.43 9.65 35.62
N LYS A 178 -2.77 8.84 34.78
CA LYS A 178 -1.66 7.97 35.21
C LYS A 178 -0.47 8.79 35.70
N ASN A 179 -0.08 9.83 34.97
CA ASN A 179 1.02 10.72 35.36
C ASN A 179 0.72 11.47 36.66
N ALA A 180 -0.52 11.96 36.85
CA ALA A 180 -0.93 12.60 38.10
C ALA A 180 -0.92 11.63 39.30
N LYS A 181 -1.28 10.36 39.09
CA LYS A 181 -1.17 9.32 40.13
C LYS A 181 0.29 8.96 40.45
N ALA A 182 1.15 8.91 39.44
CA ALA A 182 2.59 8.69 39.62
C ALA A 182 3.22 9.85 40.41
N ALA A 183 2.94 11.09 40.01
CA ALA A 183 3.42 12.28 40.74
C ALA A 183 2.98 12.30 42.22
N ARG A 184 1.73 11.91 42.52
CA ARG A 184 1.27 11.78 43.92
C ARG A 184 1.90 10.63 44.71
N LYS A 185 2.54 9.68 44.04
CA LYS A 185 3.20 8.53 44.67
C LYS A 185 4.69 8.79 44.92
N ASP A 186 5.28 9.70 44.14
CA ASP A 186 6.68 10.13 44.24
C ASP A 186 6.87 11.38 45.13
N GLU A 187 5.79 12.06 45.54
CA GLU A 187 5.84 13.02 46.64
C GLU A 187 6.11 12.28 47.96
N PRO A 188 7.17 12.63 48.72
CA PRO A 188 7.38 12.08 50.05
C PRO A 188 6.19 12.42 50.92
N THR A 189 5.81 11.51 51.81
CA THR A 189 4.74 11.71 52.79
C THR A 189 5.14 12.77 53.81
N ASP A 190 5.16 14.03 53.41
CA ASP A 190 5.17 15.13 54.36
C ASP A 190 3.79 15.23 54.99
N GLU A 191 3.81 15.23 56.31
CA GLU A 191 2.68 15.05 57.21
C GLU A 191 1.52 16.00 56.85
N LYS A 192 0.33 15.43 56.61
CA LYS A 192 -0.88 16.23 56.43
C LYS A 192 -1.11 17.11 57.67
N PRO A 193 -1.31 18.44 57.53
CA PRO A 193 -1.60 19.28 58.68
C PRO A 193 -2.93 18.84 59.32
N LYS A 194 -2.86 18.44 60.60
CA LYS A 194 -4.03 18.10 61.42
C LYS A 194 -4.97 19.30 61.45
N LYS A 195 -6.20 19.12 60.97
CA LYS A 195 -7.26 20.13 61.11
C LYS A 195 -7.60 20.25 62.60
N LYS A 196 -7.47 21.46 63.17
CA LYS A 196 -7.92 21.76 64.52
C LYS A 196 -9.45 21.71 64.54
N SER A 197 -10.02 20.72 65.22
CA SER A 197 -11.46 20.68 65.52
C SER A 197 -11.68 21.30 66.90
N VAL A 198 -12.55 22.29 66.98
CA VAL A 198 -13.01 22.85 68.27
C VAL A 198 -14.19 22.00 68.73
N SER A 199 -14.06 21.37 69.89
CA SER A 199 -15.16 20.69 70.58
C SER A 199 -15.88 21.70 71.47
N PHE A 200 -17.19 21.85 71.29
CA PHE A 200 -18.05 22.51 72.27
C PHE A 200 -18.44 21.47 73.33
N ALA A 201 -18.18 21.79 74.59
CA ALA A 201 -18.63 21.05 75.76
C ALA A 201 -20.11 21.32 76.03
#